data_AF-A0A671SU77-F1
#
_entry.id   AF-A0A671SU77-F1
#
_cell.length_a   1.000
_cell.length_b   1.000
_cell.length_c   1.000
_cell.angle_alpha   90.00
_cell.angle_beta   90.00
_cell.angle_gamma   90.00
#
_symmetry.space_group_name_H-M   'P 1'
#
loop_
_entity.id
_entity.type
_entity.pdbx_description
1 polymer ?
#
loop_
_entity_poly.entity_id
_entity_poly.type
_entity_poly.pdbx_seq_one_letter_code
_entity_poly.pdbx_strand_id
1 'polypeptide(L)'
;MNRVCCNTCDDVREAYRRRGWAFKTPDTIEQCRREGFSQKMQEQKNEGCQVYGFLEVNKVAGNFHFAPGKSFQQSHVHVHDLQSFGLDNINMTHFIKHLSFGKDYPGIINPLDGTNVAAPQASMMYQYFVKIVPTIYVKADGEVVKTNQFSVTRHEKVANGLIGDQGLPGVFVLYELSPMMVKFTEKQRYVLEN
;
A
#
# COMPACT_ATOMS: atom_id res chain seq x y z
N MET A 1 17.40 -7.42 -36.60
CA MET A 1 16.66 -6.54 -35.66
C MET A 1 15.26 -7.11 -35.49
N ASN A 2 14.94 -7.66 -34.33
CA ASN A 2 13.60 -8.21 -34.08
C ASN A 2 12.64 -7.05 -33.84
N ARG A 3 11.76 -6.74 -34.80
CA ARG A 3 10.72 -5.72 -34.62
C ARG A 3 9.67 -6.30 -33.67
N VAL A 4 9.61 -5.78 -32.46
CA VAL A 4 8.56 -6.13 -31.50
C VAL A 4 7.28 -5.41 -31.95
N CYS A 5 6.28 -6.17 -32.38
CA CYS A 5 4.95 -5.65 -32.68
C CYS A 5 4.20 -5.37 -31.38
N CYS A 6 3.50 -4.23 -31.30
CA CYS A 6 2.59 -3.93 -30.20
C CYS A 6 1.18 -4.35 -30.61
N ASN A 7 0.72 -5.51 -30.13
CA ASN A 7 -0.54 -6.10 -30.57
C ASN A 7 -1.73 -5.64 -29.72
N THR A 8 -1.46 -5.28 -28.46
CA THR A 8 -2.46 -4.84 -27.48
C THR A 8 -2.24 -3.38 -27.05
N CYS A 9 -3.25 -2.76 -26.44
CA CYS A 9 -3.08 -1.42 -25.87
C CYS A 9 -1.97 -1.39 -24.81
N ASP A 10 -1.88 -2.46 -24.01
CA ASP A 10 -0.83 -2.58 -22.99
C ASP A 10 0.57 -2.73 -23.58
N ASP A 11 0.74 -3.41 -24.72
CA ASP A 11 2.03 -3.46 -25.42
C ASP A 11 2.47 -2.06 -25.87
N VAL A 12 1.54 -1.25 -26.40
CA VAL A 12 1.83 0.13 -26.81
C VAL A 12 2.19 0.98 -25.60
N ARG A 13 1.43 0.87 -24.50
CA ARG A 13 1.71 1.59 -23.24
C ARG A 13 3.08 1.24 -22.68
N GLU A 14 3.43 -0.05 -22.67
CA GLU A 14 4.74 -0.53 -22.23
C GLU A 14 5.86 -0.03 -23.15
N ALA A 15 5.65 0.01 -24.46
CA ALA A 15 6.62 0.55 -25.41
C ALA A 15 6.83 2.07 -25.22
N TYR A 16 5.76 2.84 -24.99
CA TYR A 16 5.84 4.27 -24.67
C TYR A 16 6.61 4.50 -23.37
N ARG A 17 6.30 3.71 -22.33
CA ARG A 17 6.97 3.76 -21.02
C ARG A 17 8.47 3.52 -21.14
N ARG A 18 8.89 2.47 -21.88
CA ARG A 18 10.31 2.17 -22.11
C ARG A 18 11.07 3.28 -22.83
N ARG A 19 10.36 4.08 -23.63
CA ARG A 19 10.92 5.24 -24.33
C ARG A 19 10.78 6.56 -23.56
N GLY A 20 10.14 6.55 -22.39
CA GLY A 20 9.84 7.75 -21.61
C GLY A 20 8.84 8.70 -22.28
N TRP A 21 8.02 8.19 -23.20
CA TRP A 21 7.04 8.99 -23.94
C TRP A 21 5.74 9.14 -23.15
N ALA A 22 5.13 10.33 -23.24
CA ALA A 22 3.87 10.60 -22.57
C ALA A 22 2.70 9.89 -23.27
N PHE A 23 1.89 9.17 -22.49
CA PHE A 23 0.71 8.46 -22.99
C PHE A 23 -0.57 9.29 -22.78
N LYS A 24 -0.80 10.31 -23.64
CA LYS A 24 -1.87 11.32 -23.44
C LYS A 24 -3.17 11.05 -24.21
N THR A 25 -3.10 10.37 -25.35
CA THR A 25 -4.24 10.26 -26.29
C THR A 25 -4.54 8.80 -26.64
N PRO A 26 -5.06 8.00 -25.69
CA PRO A 26 -5.38 6.59 -25.93
C PRO A 26 -6.30 6.37 -27.13
N ASP A 27 -7.24 7.28 -27.39
CA ASP A 27 -8.19 7.15 -28.51
C ASP A 27 -7.56 7.28 -29.89
N THR A 28 -6.35 7.86 -29.97
CA THR A 28 -5.58 7.96 -31.22
C THR A 28 -4.82 6.67 -31.55
N ILE A 29 -4.73 5.74 -30.60
CA ILE A 29 -3.99 4.49 -30.72
C ILE A 29 -4.99 3.39 -31.07
N GLU A 30 -4.80 2.75 -32.23
CA GLU A 30 -5.73 1.76 -32.77
C GLU A 30 -6.06 0.65 -31.77
N GLN A 31 -5.03 0.09 -31.12
CA GLN A 31 -5.16 -0.99 -30.14
C GLN A 31 -6.02 -0.55 -28.95
N CYS A 32 -5.79 0.65 -28.43
CA CYS A 32 -6.50 1.18 -27.27
C CYS A 32 -7.94 1.56 -27.58
N ARG A 33 -8.20 2.12 -28.77
CA ARG A 33 -9.56 2.38 -29.25
C ARG A 33 -10.33 1.08 -29.46
N ARG A 34 -9.72 0.08 -30.11
CA ARG A 34 -10.32 -1.24 -30.34
C ARG A 34 -10.67 -1.95 -29.03
N GLU A 35 -9.83 -1.79 -28.01
CA GLU A 35 -10.01 -2.44 -26.71
C GLU A 35 -10.87 -1.62 -25.73
N GLY A 36 -11.34 -0.43 -26.15
CA GLY A 36 -12.23 0.43 -25.36
C GLY A 36 -11.56 1.02 -24.11
N PHE A 37 -10.26 1.34 -24.17
CA PHE A 37 -9.49 1.77 -23.00
C PHE A 37 -10.09 2.98 -22.29
N SER A 38 -10.43 4.05 -23.04
CA SER A 38 -10.98 5.27 -22.46
C SER A 38 -12.35 5.07 -21.82
N GLN A 39 -13.18 4.18 -22.39
CA GLN A 39 -14.48 3.82 -21.83
C GLN A 39 -14.31 3.07 -20.50
N LYS A 40 -13.43 2.06 -20.46
CA LYS A 40 -13.11 1.33 -19.22
C LYS A 40 -12.60 2.25 -18.12
N MET A 41 -11.73 3.21 -18.47
CA MET A 41 -11.25 4.21 -17.52
C MET A 41 -12.36 5.12 -16.98
N GLN A 42 -13.36 5.47 -17.81
CA GLN A 42 -14.51 6.25 -17.36
C GLN A 42 -15.44 5.45 -16.46
N GLU A 43 -15.69 4.18 -16.78
CA GLU A 43 -16.51 3.27 -15.96
C GLU A 43 -15.90 3.08 -14.57
N GLN A 44 -14.58 2.95 -14.48
CA GLN A 44 -13.85 2.77 -13.22
C GLN A 44 -13.62 4.06 -12.42
N LYS A 45 -13.99 5.24 -12.94
CA LYS A 45 -13.68 6.54 -12.33
C LYS A 45 -14.21 6.69 -10.90
N ASN A 46 -15.36 6.06 -10.60
CA ASN A 46 -16.03 6.15 -9.31
C ASN A 46 -15.93 4.86 -8.49
N GLU A 47 -15.09 3.92 -8.92
CA GLU A 47 -14.86 2.67 -8.20
C GLU A 47 -13.84 2.84 -7.06
N GLY A 48 -13.91 1.95 -6.09
CA GLY A 48 -12.91 1.80 -5.03
C GLY A 48 -12.21 0.45 -5.13
N CYS A 49 -11.02 0.34 -4.56
CA CYS A 49 -10.27 -0.90 -4.52
C CYS A 49 -10.38 -1.55 -3.13
N GLN A 50 -10.75 -2.83 -3.07
CA GLN A 50 -10.63 -3.64 -1.86
C GLN A 50 -9.35 -4.48 -1.94
N VAL A 51 -8.38 -4.16 -1.08
CA VAL A 51 -7.10 -4.89 -1.00
C VAL A 51 -7.06 -5.70 0.28
N TYR A 52 -6.72 -6.98 0.16
CA TYR A 52 -6.54 -7.89 1.28
C TYR A 52 -5.52 -8.98 0.92
N GLY A 53 -4.81 -9.50 1.92
CA GLY A 53 -3.81 -10.54 1.73
C GLY A 53 -2.68 -10.43 2.74
N PHE A 54 -1.60 -11.14 2.46
CA PHE A 54 -0.39 -11.15 3.27
C PHE A 54 0.81 -10.77 2.40
N LEU A 55 1.76 -10.05 3.00
CA LEU A 55 3.02 -9.70 2.35
C LEU A 55 4.17 -10.30 3.17
N GLU A 56 4.97 -11.14 2.54
CA GLU A 56 6.22 -11.61 3.12
C GLU A 56 7.32 -10.59 2.85
N VAL A 57 7.90 -10.06 3.92
CA VAL A 57 8.96 -9.05 3.85
C VAL A 57 10.18 -9.47 4.67
N ASN A 58 11.34 -8.94 4.28
CA ASN A 58 12.53 -9.04 5.11
C ASN A 58 12.32 -8.27 6.42
N LYS A 59 12.89 -8.78 7.51
CA LYS A 59 12.84 -8.16 8.85
C LYS A 59 13.84 -7.01 8.99
N VAL A 60 13.71 -6.04 8.09
CA VAL A 60 14.50 -4.80 8.04
C VAL A 60 13.54 -3.62 7.85
N ALA A 61 14.04 -2.39 7.99
CA ALA A 61 13.24 -1.21 7.69
C ALA A 61 12.80 -1.23 6.22
N GLY A 62 11.56 -0.85 5.96
CA GLY A 62 10.97 -0.93 4.63
C GLY A 62 9.75 -0.03 4.46
N ASN A 63 9.21 -0.06 3.25
CA ASN A 63 8.07 0.75 2.84
C ASN A 63 7.23 -0.05 1.84
N PHE A 64 5.97 -0.31 2.18
CA PHE A 64 4.98 -0.72 1.21
C PHE A 64 3.92 0.39 1.09
N HIS A 65 3.36 0.56 -0.10
CA HIS A 65 2.44 1.65 -0.35
C HIS A 65 1.42 1.31 -1.43
N PHE A 66 0.28 1.98 -1.34
CA PHE A 66 -0.79 1.95 -2.32
C PHE A 66 -0.82 3.31 -2.99
N ALA A 67 -0.54 3.33 -4.27
CA ALA A 67 -0.58 4.52 -5.09
C ALA A 67 -1.25 4.17 -6.43
N PRO A 68 -1.84 5.17 -7.10
CA PRO A 68 -2.53 4.94 -8.36
C PRO A 68 -1.52 4.69 -9.46
N GLY A 69 -1.96 4.05 -10.55
CA GLY A 69 -1.08 3.72 -11.66
C GLY A 69 -0.51 2.31 -11.61
N LYS A 70 0.09 1.89 -12.73
CA LYS A 70 0.82 0.63 -12.80
C LYS A 70 2.16 0.84 -12.12
N SER A 71 2.45 0.03 -11.10
CA SER A 71 3.76 0.01 -10.49
C SER A 71 4.77 -0.71 -11.39
N PHE A 72 5.99 -0.18 -11.46
CA PHE A 72 7.10 -0.82 -12.14
C PHE A 72 8.42 -0.55 -11.41
N GLN A 73 9.36 -1.48 -11.57
CA GLN A 73 10.72 -1.36 -11.09
C GLN A 73 11.56 -0.70 -12.18
N GLN A 74 12.12 0.47 -11.92
CA GLN A 74 13.13 1.09 -12.78
C GLN A 74 14.34 1.43 -11.91
N SER A 75 15.52 0.94 -12.30
CA SER A 75 16.78 1.19 -11.58
C SER A 75 16.74 0.86 -10.08
N HIS A 76 16.08 -0.24 -9.70
CA HIS A 76 15.88 -0.69 -8.30
C HIS A 76 14.96 0.21 -7.45
N VAL A 77 14.24 1.15 -8.08
CA VAL A 77 13.25 2.02 -7.42
C VAL A 77 11.85 1.63 -7.89
N HIS A 78 10.90 1.66 -6.95
CA HIS A 78 9.49 1.46 -7.25
C HIS A 78 8.87 2.77 -7.75
N VAL A 79 8.39 2.79 -9.00
CA VAL A 79 7.83 3.96 -9.66
C VAL A 79 6.39 3.66 -10.07
N HIS A 80 5.52 4.67 -9.96
CA HIS A 80 4.13 4.59 -10.41
C HIS A 80 3.92 5.39 -11.69
N ASP A 81 3.28 4.77 -12.68
CA ASP A 81 2.87 5.46 -13.90
C ASP A 81 1.52 6.17 -13.70
N LEU A 82 1.59 7.47 -13.42
CA LEU A 82 0.44 8.32 -13.13
C LEU A 82 -0.13 9.00 -14.38
N GLN A 83 0.49 8.80 -15.55
CA GLN A 83 0.14 9.54 -16.77
C GLN A 83 -1.29 9.25 -17.24
N SER A 84 -1.82 8.06 -16.94
CA SER A 84 -3.19 7.65 -17.31
C SER A 84 -4.27 8.16 -16.36
N PHE A 85 -3.92 8.66 -15.16
CA PHE A 85 -4.90 8.91 -14.09
C PHE A 85 -5.23 10.38 -13.85
N GLY A 86 -4.47 11.33 -14.40
CA GLY A 86 -4.70 12.77 -14.19
C GLY A 86 -4.71 13.13 -12.70
N LEU A 87 -3.55 13.51 -12.16
CA LEU A 87 -3.34 13.65 -10.71
C LEU A 87 -4.44 14.43 -9.98
N ASP A 88 -5.03 15.44 -10.60
CA ASP A 88 -5.94 16.40 -9.97
C ASP A 88 -7.28 15.81 -9.49
N ASN A 89 -7.58 14.52 -9.73
CA ASN A 89 -8.87 13.91 -9.38
C ASN A 89 -8.77 12.60 -8.57
N ILE A 90 -7.61 12.27 -8.02
CA ILE A 90 -7.47 10.99 -7.30
C ILE A 90 -7.88 11.13 -5.84
N ASN A 91 -8.93 10.40 -5.46
CA ASN A 91 -9.44 10.33 -4.10
C ASN A 91 -8.67 9.27 -3.30
N MET A 92 -7.99 9.69 -2.23
CA MET A 92 -7.23 8.82 -1.34
C MET A 92 -7.95 8.53 -0.01
N THR A 93 -9.26 8.71 0.02
CA THR A 93 -10.11 8.25 1.12
C THR A 93 -9.97 6.74 1.26
N HIS A 94 -9.71 6.25 2.46
CA HIS A 94 -9.49 4.84 2.69
C HIS A 94 -9.95 4.40 4.08
N PHE A 95 -10.26 3.10 4.16
CA PHE A 95 -10.63 2.43 5.40
C PHE A 95 -9.68 1.25 5.63
N ILE A 96 -8.88 1.34 6.69
CA ILE A 96 -8.01 0.25 7.10
C ILE A 96 -8.84 -0.70 7.96
N LYS A 97 -9.31 -1.77 7.32
CA LYS A 97 -10.09 -2.80 8.03
C LYS A 97 -9.23 -3.50 9.08
N HIS A 98 -8.05 -3.95 8.67
CA HIS A 98 -7.10 -4.65 9.54
C HIS A 98 -5.67 -4.53 9.01
N LEU A 99 -4.71 -4.27 9.90
CA LEU A 99 -3.27 -4.38 9.61
C LEU A 99 -2.53 -4.95 10.82
N SER A 100 -1.83 -6.06 10.63
CA SER A 100 -1.06 -6.74 11.67
C SER A 100 0.31 -7.17 11.15
N PHE A 101 1.23 -7.45 12.08
CA PHE A 101 2.58 -7.92 11.78
C PHE A 101 2.87 -9.23 12.51
N GLY A 102 2.65 -10.36 11.83
CA GLY A 102 2.86 -11.69 12.39
C GLY A 102 1.55 -12.37 12.78
N LYS A 103 1.57 -13.14 13.86
CA LYS A 103 0.42 -13.94 14.32
C LYS A 103 -0.33 -13.24 15.45
N ASP A 104 -1.66 -13.32 15.45
CA ASP A 104 -2.44 -12.79 16.56
C ASP A 104 -2.25 -13.59 17.85
N TYR A 105 -2.46 -12.92 18.98
CA TYR A 105 -2.55 -13.53 20.31
C TYR A 105 -3.65 -12.83 21.13
N PRO A 106 -4.19 -13.48 22.18
CA PRO A 106 -5.27 -12.90 22.98
C PRO A 106 -4.90 -11.52 23.55
N GLY A 107 -5.75 -10.52 23.28
CA GLY A 107 -5.57 -9.16 23.75
C GLY A 107 -4.62 -8.29 22.93
N ILE A 108 -4.12 -8.77 21.77
CA ILE A 108 -3.42 -7.90 20.83
C ILE A 108 -4.35 -6.78 20.32
N ILE A 109 -3.85 -5.56 20.28
CA ILE A 109 -4.53 -4.41 19.69
C ILE A 109 -3.67 -3.89 18.56
N ASN A 110 -4.20 -3.89 17.34
CA ASN A 110 -3.54 -3.32 16.18
C ASN A 110 -4.00 -1.86 16.02
N PRO A 111 -3.12 -0.85 16.17
CA PRO A 111 -3.53 0.56 16.22
C PRO A 111 -4.27 1.10 14.99
N LEU A 112 -4.18 0.44 13.83
CA LEU A 112 -4.81 0.90 12.59
C LEU A 112 -6.13 0.17 12.25
N ASP A 113 -6.51 -0.85 13.01
CA ASP A 113 -7.75 -1.60 12.75
C ASP A 113 -8.97 -0.68 12.87
N GLY A 114 -9.87 -0.74 11.88
CA GLY A 114 -11.09 0.08 11.84
C GLY A 114 -10.84 1.58 11.57
N THR A 115 -9.64 1.98 11.13
CA THR A 115 -9.32 3.39 10.89
C THR A 115 -9.94 3.88 9.57
N ASN A 116 -10.82 4.89 9.64
CA ASN A 116 -11.37 5.58 8.48
C ASN A 116 -10.68 6.95 8.29
N VAL A 117 -10.20 7.22 7.08
CA VAL A 117 -9.55 8.48 6.73
C VAL A 117 -10.18 9.05 5.47
N ALA A 118 -10.83 10.21 5.62
CA ALA A 118 -11.38 10.96 4.50
C ALA A 118 -10.31 11.87 3.88
N ALA A 119 -10.22 11.88 2.56
CA ALA A 119 -9.37 12.82 1.83
C ALA A 119 -10.10 14.15 1.62
N PRO A 120 -9.66 15.26 2.27
CA PRO A 120 -10.30 16.55 2.11
C PRO A 120 -10.02 17.19 0.73
N GLN A 121 -8.96 16.73 0.05
CA GLN A 121 -8.52 17.22 -1.24
C GLN A 121 -8.11 16.04 -2.13
N ALA A 122 -8.11 16.24 -3.46
CA ALA A 122 -7.48 15.30 -4.37
C ALA A 122 -5.97 15.25 -4.13
N SER A 123 -5.32 14.16 -4.53
CA SER A 123 -3.86 14.00 -4.43
C SER A 123 -3.29 14.05 -3.01
N MET A 124 -4.05 13.63 -2.00
CA MET A 124 -3.50 13.49 -0.65
C MET A 124 -2.47 12.35 -0.57
N MET A 125 -1.41 12.58 0.20
CA MET A 125 -0.41 11.59 0.57
C MET A 125 -0.53 11.32 2.06
N TYR A 126 -0.78 10.07 2.42
CA TYR A 126 -0.85 9.59 3.81
C TYR A 126 0.35 8.73 4.13
N GLN A 127 1.04 9.02 5.22
CA GLN A 127 2.19 8.27 5.68
C GLN A 127 1.93 7.73 7.08
N TYR A 128 2.04 6.42 7.23
CA TYR A 128 1.96 5.70 8.49
C TYR A 128 3.36 5.22 8.85
N PHE A 129 3.96 5.87 9.86
CA PHE A 129 5.24 5.47 10.42
C PHE A 129 5.00 4.43 11.50
N VAL A 130 5.32 3.18 11.19
CA VAL A 130 5.05 2.01 12.01
C VAL A 130 6.33 1.54 12.70
N LYS A 131 6.31 1.50 14.03
CA LYS A 131 7.38 0.91 14.84
C LYS A 131 6.98 -0.50 15.25
N ILE A 132 7.54 -1.51 14.60
CA ILE A 132 7.27 -2.93 14.89
C ILE A 132 8.06 -3.35 16.13
N VAL A 133 7.39 -3.88 17.15
CA VAL A 133 7.99 -4.37 18.39
C VAL A 133 7.88 -5.90 18.44
N PRO A 134 9.00 -6.64 18.29
CA PRO A 134 9.01 -8.09 18.49
C PRO A 134 8.40 -8.46 19.84
N THR A 135 7.50 -9.43 19.82
CA THR A 135 6.73 -9.84 21.00
C THR A 135 6.73 -11.35 21.14
N ILE A 136 7.01 -11.84 22.36
CA ILE A 136 6.86 -13.24 22.72
C ILE A 136 5.67 -13.36 23.66
N TYR A 137 4.67 -14.13 23.28
CA TYR A 137 3.53 -14.46 24.12
C TYR A 137 3.62 -15.92 24.56
N VAL A 138 3.71 -16.14 25.87
CA VAL A 138 3.69 -17.48 26.47
C VAL A 138 2.30 -17.73 27.00
N LYS A 139 1.60 -18.72 26.42
CA LYS A 139 0.27 -19.16 26.84
C LYS A 139 0.33 -19.86 28.20
N ALA A 140 -0.83 -19.97 28.85
CA ALA A 140 -0.95 -20.68 30.14
C ALA A 140 -0.54 -22.16 30.07
N ASP A 141 -0.70 -22.80 28.90
CA ASP A 141 -0.27 -24.19 28.63
C ASP A 141 1.23 -24.34 28.31
N GLY A 142 1.97 -23.22 28.25
CA GLY A 142 3.39 -23.17 27.91
C GLY A 142 3.69 -23.00 26.42
N GLU A 143 2.71 -22.96 25.52
CA GLU A 143 2.93 -22.68 24.11
C GLU A 143 3.51 -21.27 23.92
N VAL A 144 4.53 -21.16 23.06
CA VAL A 144 5.21 -19.89 22.80
C VAL A 144 4.87 -19.38 21.41
N VAL A 145 4.18 -18.24 21.35
CA VAL A 145 3.88 -17.50 20.12
C VAL A 145 4.91 -16.39 19.93
N LYS A 146 5.67 -16.46 18.84
CA LYS A 146 6.56 -15.37 18.39
C LYS A 146 5.80 -14.51 17.39
N THR A 147 5.61 -13.25 17.71
CA THR A 147 4.83 -12.31 16.91
C THR A 147 5.35 -10.89 17.06
N ASN A 148 4.60 -9.89 16.62
CA ASN A 148 4.91 -8.49 16.81
C ASN A 148 3.68 -7.70 17.22
N GLN A 149 3.91 -6.63 17.96
CA GLN A 149 2.99 -5.52 18.11
C GLN A 149 3.55 -4.34 17.32
N PHE A 150 2.79 -3.25 17.21
CA PHE A 150 3.35 -2.02 16.67
C PHE A 150 2.71 -0.78 17.27
N SER A 151 3.42 0.33 17.18
CA SER A 151 2.85 1.67 17.32
C SER A 151 2.89 2.39 15.98
N VAL A 152 2.06 3.41 15.83
CA VAL A 152 1.95 4.17 14.58
C VAL A 152 1.90 5.67 14.83
N THR A 153 2.53 6.43 13.95
CA THR A 153 2.35 7.88 13.81
C THR A 153 1.88 8.17 12.38
N ARG A 154 0.85 9.01 12.23
CA ARG A 154 0.27 9.36 10.92
C ARG A 154 0.69 10.78 10.54
N HIS A 155 1.13 10.95 9.29
CA HIS A 155 1.32 12.24 8.64
C HIS A 155 0.48 12.29 7.36
N GLU A 156 0.01 13.48 7.00
CA GLU A 156 -0.73 13.71 5.77
C GLU A 156 -0.31 15.03 5.14
N LYS A 157 -0.25 15.08 3.81
CA LYS A 157 0.03 16.30 3.05
C LYS A 157 -0.57 16.20 1.65
N VAL A 158 -0.76 17.32 0.99
CA VAL A 158 -1.13 17.35 -0.43
C VAL A 158 0.12 17.06 -1.27
N ALA A 159 0.05 16.11 -2.21
CA ALA A 159 1.11 15.84 -3.16
C ALA A 159 0.99 16.78 -4.37
N ASN A 160 1.72 17.90 -4.32
CA ASN A 160 1.73 18.90 -5.39
C ASN A 160 2.90 18.65 -6.37
N GLY A 161 2.76 17.67 -7.28
CA GLY A 161 3.51 17.67 -8.55
C GLY A 161 4.23 16.38 -8.97
N LEU A 162 4.36 16.23 -10.30
CA LEU A 162 5.07 15.15 -11.02
C LEU A 162 6.61 15.34 -11.03
N ILE A 163 7.14 16.41 -10.42
CA ILE A 163 8.55 16.81 -10.51
C ILE A 163 9.01 17.39 -9.15
N GLY A 164 9.94 16.71 -8.47
CA GLY A 164 10.60 17.19 -7.25
C GLY A 164 10.14 16.53 -5.95
N ASP A 165 10.80 16.92 -4.84
CA ASP A 165 10.81 16.37 -3.47
C ASP A 165 9.43 16.37 -2.74
N GLN A 166 8.35 16.57 -3.47
CA GLN A 166 6.99 16.79 -2.94
C GLN A 166 6.20 15.49 -2.75
N GLY A 167 6.71 14.35 -3.24
CA GLY A 167 6.10 13.02 -3.06
C GLY A 167 4.93 12.74 -4.00
N LEU A 168 4.43 11.50 -3.98
CA LEU A 168 3.31 11.05 -4.81
C LEU A 168 2.05 10.86 -3.96
N PRO A 169 0.84 11.09 -4.52
CA PRO A 169 -0.38 10.80 -3.80
C PRO A 169 -0.51 9.29 -3.56
N GLY A 170 -1.01 8.91 -2.39
CA GLY A 170 -1.12 7.51 -1.99
C GLY A 170 -1.10 7.29 -0.49
N VAL A 171 -1.16 6.02 -0.10
CA VAL A 171 -1.11 5.54 1.29
C VAL A 171 0.18 4.76 1.47
N PHE A 172 1.07 5.26 2.31
CA PHE A 172 2.41 4.73 2.54
C PHE A 172 2.54 4.19 3.96
N VAL A 173 3.00 2.95 4.10
CA VAL A 173 3.31 2.34 5.40
C VAL A 173 4.82 2.14 5.47
N LEU A 174 5.47 3.03 6.20
CA LEU A 174 6.90 3.01 6.45
C LEU A 174 7.12 2.30 7.77
N TYR A 175 7.77 1.15 7.75
CA TYR A 175 7.93 0.32 8.94
C TYR A 175 9.40 0.13 9.30
N GLU A 176 9.68 0.12 10.59
CA GLU A 176 10.99 -0.20 11.14
C GLU A 176 10.86 -1.09 12.37
N LEU A 177 11.89 -1.90 12.65
CA LEU A 177 11.91 -2.78 13.82
C LEU A 177 12.49 -2.04 15.02
N SER A 178 11.82 -2.16 16.15
CA SER A 178 12.33 -1.74 17.45
C SER A 178 13.49 -2.66 17.87
N PRO A 179 14.56 -2.11 18.47
CA PRO A 179 15.62 -2.93 19.06
C PRO A 179 15.20 -3.62 20.37
N MET A 180 14.01 -3.28 20.90
CA MET A 180 13.46 -3.85 22.12
C MET A 180 12.44 -4.94 21.83
N MET A 181 12.35 -5.94 22.72
CA MET A 181 11.38 -7.04 22.65
C MET A 181 10.55 -7.09 23.94
N VAL A 182 9.26 -7.39 23.79
CA VAL A 182 8.33 -7.53 24.90
C VAL A 182 7.97 -9.00 25.10
N LYS A 183 7.99 -9.47 26.33
CA LYS A 183 7.54 -10.82 26.69
C LYS A 183 6.32 -10.74 27.59
N PHE A 184 5.22 -11.32 27.13
CA PHE A 184 4.02 -11.56 27.93
C PHE A 184 3.97 -13.02 28.37
N THR A 185 3.46 -13.26 29.57
CA THR A 185 3.22 -14.60 30.08
C THR A 185 1.84 -14.63 30.70
N GLU A 186 0.96 -15.41 30.10
CA GLU A 186 -0.38 -15.66 30.59
C GLU A 186 -0.32 -16.50 31.87
N LYS A 187 -1.09 -16.12 32.88
CA LYS A 187 -1.22 -16.86 34.13
C LYS A 187 -2.70 -17.02 34.45
N GLN A 188 -3.14 -18.25 34.70
CA GLN A 188 -4.45 -18.48 35.29
C GLN A 188 -4.39 -18.14 36.79
N ARG A 189 -5.32 -17.29 37.24
CA ARG A 189 -5.59 -17.12 38.67
C ARG A 189 -6.67 -18.12 39.06
N TYR A 190 -6.32 -19.09 39.89
CA TYR A 190 -7.32 -19.91 40.59
C TYR A 190 -7.89 -19.06 41.72
N VAL A 191 -9.18 -18.70 41.62
CA VAL A 191 -9.93 -18.18 42.75
C VAL A 191 -10.52 -19.39 43.45
N LEU A 192 -10.03 -19.68 44.66
CA LEU A 192 -10.68 -20.63 45.55
C LEU A 192 -11.89 -19.90 46.14
N GLU A 193 -13.09 -20.21 45.66
CA GLU A 193 -14.32 -19.86 46.37
C GLU A 193 -14.42 -20.75 47.61
N ASN A 194 -14.39 -20.12 48.79
CA ASN A 194 -14.67 -20.75 50.08
C ASN A 194 -16.16 -20.68 50.39
#